data_AF-A0A3D1CBC5-F1
#
_entry.id   AF-A0A3D1CBC5-F1
#
_cell.length_a   1.000
_cell.length_b   1.000
_cell.length_c   1.000
_cell.angle_alpha   90.00
_cell.angle_beta   90.00
_cell.angle_gamma   90.00
#
_symmetry.space_group_name_H-M   'P 1'
#
loop_
_entity.id
_entity.type
_entity.pdbx_description
1 polymer ?
#
loop_
_entity_poly.entity_id
_entity_poly.type
_entity_poly.pdbx_seq_one_letter_code
_entity_poly.pdbx_strand_id
1 'polypeptide(L)'
;MAPKVPKQHELKPLLLWPKINWRLELMLAIISFLSGIFVIYFPISPQENTLKRIRDAFGIIIIVSPVLLPIILWICKTIIVAIVRSCDYSYLYHHIEQQNLEIEDLKANLSDILQRNNYYQECEIILASYIDNNIYISIQSKLTLKVNNLLGVVDNRDGSLMGIFRITERRNNHYYAVATAGIEPVWKGYIVQNSQVTMFPNLKAIYLPQGENHERTRAVNR
;
A
#
# COMPACT_ATOMS: atom_id res chain seq x y z
N MET A 1 -2.80 -32.54 -1.19
CA MET A 1 -1.77 -31.53 -1.52
C MET A 1 -2.15 -30.25 -0.80
N ALA A 2 -1.41 -29.86 0.23
CA ALA A 2 -1.68 -28.61 0.94
C ALA A 2 -1.25 -27.43 0.04
N PRO A 3 -2.05 -26.36 -0.05
CA PRO A 3 -1.65 -25.16 -0.79
C PRO A 3 -0.39 -24.58 -0.14
N LYS A 4 0.66 -24.41 -0.95
CA LYS A 4 1.87 -23.68 -0.55
C LYS A 4 1.44 -22.27 -0.20
N VAL A 5 1.50 -21.92 1.08
CA VAL A 5 1.39 -20.54 1.55
C VAL A 5 2.43 -19.72 0.77
N PRO A 6 2.04 -18.68 0.02
CA PRO A 6 3.01 -17.84 -0.67
C PRO A 6 3.95 -17.27 0.38
N LYS A 7 5.24 -17.55 0.23
CA LYS A 7 6.29 -16.99 1.09
C LYS A 7 6.07 -15.48 1.10
N GLN A 8 5.87 -14.93 2.29
CA GLN A 8 5.86 -13.48 2.51
C GLN A 8 7.01 -12.90 1.69
N HIS A 9 6.68 -12.12 0.66
CA HIS A 9 7.67 -11.38 -0.09
C HIS A 9 8.35 -10.47 0.91
N GLU A 10 9.58 -10.84 1.29
CA GLU A 10 10.50 -9.93 1.96
C GLU A 10 10.43 -8.62 1.18
N LEU A 11 9.90 -7.58 1.83
CA LEU A 11 9.99 -6.24 1.28
C LEU A 11 11.45 -6.03 0.92
N LYS A 12 11.77 -6.05 -0.38
CA LYS A 12 13.11 -5.74 -0.87
C LYS A 12 13.58 -4.51 -0.11
N PRO A 13 14.78 -4.53 0.49
CA PRO A 13 15.24 -3.44 1.31
C PRO A 13 15.05 -2.15 0.51
N LEU A 14 14.22 -1.24 1.04
CA LEU A 14 13.97 0.09 0.49
C LEU A 14 15.31 0.60 -0.05
N LEU A 15 15.45 0.71 -1.37
CA LEU A 15 16.71 1.18 -1.96
C LEU A 15 16.99 2.55 -1.36
N LEU A 16 17.91 2.57 -0.40
CA LEU A 16 18.31 3.76 0.33
C LEU A 16 18.99 4.68 -0.68
N TRP A 17 18.69 5.96 -0.58
CA TRP A 17 19.38 6.97 -1.38
C TRP A 17 20.90 6.84 -1.16
N PRO A 18 21.71 7.00 -2.21
CA PRO A 18 23.15 6.89 -2.10
C PRO A 18 23.66 7.89 -1.07
N LYS A 19 24.25 7.38 0.01
CA LYS A 19 24.90 8.23 1.02
C LYS A 19 26.25 8.69 0.46
N ILE A 20 26.46 10.01 0.49
CA ILE A 20 27.73 10.63 0.13
C ILE A 20 28.68 10.50 1.34
N ASN A 21 29.85 9.92 1.12
CA ASN A 21 30.88 9.81 2.15
C ASN A 21 31.81 11.03 2.08
N TRP A 22 31.31 12.17 2.60
CA TRP A 22 31.96 13.48 2.51
C TRP A 22 33.43 13.48 2.98
N ARG A 23 33.80 12.66 3.96
CA ARG A 23 35.18 12.60 4.46
C ARG A 23 36.19 12.10 3.43
N LEU A 24 35.86 11.02 2.71
CA LEU A 24 36.77 10.42 1.74
C LEU A 24 36.85 11.26 0.46
N GLU A 25 35.71 11.81 0.03
CA GLU A 25 35.63 12.69 -1.13
C GLU A 25 36.39 14.01 -0.90
N LEU A 26 36.29 14.59 0.30
CA LEU A 26 37.01 15.82 0.67
C LEU A 26 38.53 15.59 0.75
N MET A 27 38.98 14.44 1.27
CA MET A 27 40.40 14.09 1.26
C MET A 27 40.96 13.95 -0.16
N LEU A 28 40.23 13.28 -1.06
CA LEU A 28 40.63 13.16 -2.47
C LEU A 28 40.65 14.52 -3.18
N ALA A 29 39.71 15.41 -2.83
CA ALA A 29 39.67 16.77 -3.36
C ALA A 29 40.89 17.61 -2.94
N ILE A 30 41.27 17.56 -1.66
CA ILE A 30 42.44 18.27 -1.17
C ILE A 30 43.73 17.74 -1.80
N ILE A 31 43.92 16.42 -1.86
CA ILE A 31 45.14 15.81 -2.42
C ILE A 31 45.33 16.21 -3.89
N SER A 32 44.27 16.12 -4.68
CA SER A 32 44.33 16.45 -6.10
C SER A 32 44.42 17.95 -6.38
N PHE A 33 43.82 18.80 -5.53
CA PHE A 33 44.01 20.25 -5.61
C PHE A 33 45.48 20.62 -5.37
N LEU A 34 46.09 20.06 -4.31
CA LEU A 34 47.50 20.30 -3.99
C LEU A 34 48.45 19.75 -5.07
N SER A 35 48.17 18.57 -5.64
CA SER A 35 48.99 18.01 -6.72
C SER A 35 48.86 18.81 -8.02
N GLY A 36 47.66 19.28 -8.35
CA GLY A 36 47.42 20.14 -9.51
C GLY A 36 48.13 21.50 -9.39
N ILE A 37 48.09 22.13 -8.21
CA ILE A 37 48.87 23.33 -7.92
C ILE A 37 50.37 23.05 -8.06
N PHE A 38 50.85 21.93 -7.53
CA PHE A 38 52.27 21.56 -7.64
C PHE A 38 52.71 21.42 -9.10
N VAL A 39 51.91 20.77 -9.96
CA VAL A 39 52.19 20.60 -11.40
C VAL A 39 52.22 21.95 -12.15
N ILE A 40 51.38 22.91 -11.77
CA ILE A 40 51.33 24.24 -12.41
C ILE A 40 52.48 25.14 -11.92
N TYR A 41 52.76 25.14 -10.61
CA TYR A 41 53.68 26.10 -9.97
C TYR A 41 55.13 25.63 -9.83
N PHE A 42 55.41 24.32 -9.92
CA PHE A 42 56.78 23.79 -9.95
C PHE A 42 57.16 23.27 -11.34
N PRO A 43 57.46 24.18 -12.29
CA PRO A 43 57.81 23.79 -13.65
C PRO A 43 59.21 23.15 -13.67
N ILE A 44 59.31 21.86 -14.00
CA ILE A 44 60.59 21.16 -14.27
C ILE A 44 61.17 21.58 -15.66
N SER A 45 60.88 22.79 -16.14
CA SER A 45 61.34 23.38 -17.41
C SER A 45 60.87 22.69 -18.72
N PRO A 46 59.71 23.07 -19.28
CA PRO A 46 59.45 22.93 -20.71
C PRO A 46 59.89 24.22 -21.44
N GLN A 47 60.96 24.15 -22.23
CA GLN A 47 61.45 25.27 -23.05
C GLN A 47 60.54 25.58 -24.26
N GLU A 48 59.62 24.68 -24.60
CA GLU A 48 58.70 24.84 -25.74
C GLU A 48 57.27 25.21 -25.32
N ASN A 49 56.66 26.17 -26.03
CA ASN A 49 55.30 26.67 -25.77
C ASN A 49 54.21 25.58 -25.85
N THR A 50 54.40 24.54 -26.67
CA THR A 50 53.43 23.45 -26.84
C THR A 50 53.37 22.55 -25.61
N LEU A 51 54.53 22.17 -25.06
CA LEU A 51 54.65 21.36 -23.84
C LEU A 51 54.08 22.09 -22.62
N LYS A 52 54.26 23.41 -22.56
CA LYS A 52 53.66 24.26 -21.52
C LYS A 52 52.13 24.21 -21.54
N ARG A 53 51.49 24.36 -22.71
CA ARG A 53 50.03 24.31 -22.86
C ARG A 53 49.44 22.95 -22.48
N ILE A 54 50.10 21.86 -22.88
CA ILE A 54 49.66 20.50 -22.55
C ILE A 54 49.71 20.29 -21.03
N ARG A 55 50.81 20.67 -20.37
CA ARG A 55 50.94 20.59 -18.91
C ARG A 55 49.87 21.42 -18.20
N ASP A 56 49.64 22.66 -18.63
CA ASP A 56 48.65 23.53 -18.00
C ASP A 56 47.24 22.95 -18.15
N ALA A 57 46.91 22.34 -19.30
CA ALA A 57 45.66 21.61 -19.51
C ALA A 57 45.55 20.38 -18.58
N PHE A 58 46.60 19.57 -18.43
CA PHE A 58 46.63 18.44 -17.49
C PHE A 58 46.51 18.90 -16.03
N GLY A 59 47.16 20.01 -15.65
CA GLY A 59 47.05 20.60 -14.32
C GLY A 59 45.62 21.03 -14.00
N ILE A 60 44.94 21.68 -14.95
CA ILE A 60 43.51 22.05 -14.81
C ILE A 60 42.65 20.80 -14.65
N ILE A 61 42.87 19.75 -15.44
CA ILE A 61 42.12 18.49 -15.31
C ILE A 61 42.31 17.88 -13.91
N ILE A 62 43.53 17.89 -13.37
CA ILE A 62 43.84 17.36 -12.03
C ILE A 62 43.16 18.19 -10.94
N ILE A 63 43.07 19.51 -11.09
CA ILE A 63 42.41 20.41 -10.13
C ILE A 63 40.88 20.21 -10.13
N VAL A 64 40.27 20.00 -11.30
CA VAL A 64 38.81 19.97 -11.46
C VAL A 64 38.23 18.55 -11.31
N SER A 65 39.01 17.52 -11.68
CA SER A 65 38.72 16.09 -11.49
C SER A 65 38.05 15.74 -10.15
N PRO A 66 38.52 16.22 -8.98
CA PRO A 66 38.06 15.74 -7.69
C PRO A 66 36.70 16.29 -7.29
N VAL A 67 36.27 17.38 -7.95
CA VAL A 67 34.94 17.94 -7.80
C VAL A 67 33.98 17.26 -8.78
N LEU A 68 34.43 17.02 -10.02
CA LEU A 68 33.61 16.36 -11.04
C LEU A 68 33.33 14.89 -10.73
N LEU A 69 34.31 14.14 -10.22
CA LEU A 69 34.20 12.72 -9.96
C LEU A 69 33.07 12.37 -8.96
N PRO A 70 32.95 12.99 -7.76
CA PRO A 70 31.85 12.71 -6.85
C PRO A 70 30.50 13.15 -7.43
N ILE A 71 30.44 14.25 -8.19
CA ILE A 71 29.21 14.69 -8.87
C ILE A 71 28.75 13.64 -9.89
N ILE A 72 29.65 13.15 -10.74
CA ILE A 72 29.35 12.13 -11.74
C ILE A 72 28.90 10.82 -11.06
N LEU A 73 29.62 10.38 -10.02
CA LEU A 73 29.24 9.18 -9.26
C LEU A 73 27.87 9.33 -8.59
N TRP A 74 27.57 10.51 -8.04
CA TRP A 74 26.28 10.80 -7.43
C TRP A 74 25.14 10.78 -8.46
N ILE A 75 25.34 11.39 -9.63
CA ILE A 75 24.38 11.36 -10.74
C ILE A 75 24.15 9.91 -11.19
N CYS A 76 25.20 9.14 -11.44
CA CYS A 76 25.08 7.74 -11.87
C CYS A 76 24.33 6.89 -10.84
N LYS A 77 24.66 7.00 -9.55
CA LYS A 77 23.94 6.28 -8.48
C LYS A 77 22.46 6.68 -8.42
N THR A 78 22.18 7.96 -8.58
CA THR A 78 20.80 8.48 -8.57
C THR A 78 19.99 7.93 -9.74
N ILE A 79 20.56 7.91 -10.95
CA ILE A 79 19.92 7.34 -12.14
C ILE A 79 19.63 5.85 -11.94
N ILE A 80 20.60 5.07 -11.44
CA ILE A 80 20.40 3.63 -11.17
C ILE A 80 19.25 3.42 -10.17
N VAL A 81 19.24 4.18 -9.06
CA VAL A 81 18.16 4.08 -8.06
C VAL A 81 16.81 4.47 -8.64
N ALA A 82 16.76 5.51 -9.48
CA ALA A 82 15.53 5.93 -10.16
C ALA A 82 14.99 4.85 -11.10
N ILE A 83 15.87 4.23 -11.91
CA ILE A 83 15.51 3.14 -12.82
C ILE A 83 14.99 1.94 -12.02
N VAL A 84 15.72 1.47 -11.02
CA VAL A 84 15.31 0.32 -10.20
C VAL A 84 13.97 0.59 -9.52
N ARG A 85 13.77 1.79 -8.95
CA ARG A 85 12.47 2.17 -8.38
C ARG A 85 11.37 2.17 -9.43
N SER A 86 11.58 2.74 -10.62
CA SER A 86 10.54 2.74 -11.66
C SER A 86 10.09 1.33 -12.03
N CYS A 87 11.03 0.38 -12.18
CA CYS A 87 10.72 -1.02 -12.47
C CYS A 87 9.97 -1.72 -11.32
N ASP A 88 10.43 -1.54 -10.08
CA ASP A 88 9.76 -2.13 -8.91
C ASP A 88 8.36 -1.52 -8.67
N TYR A 89 8.18 -0.22 -8.93
CA TYR A 89 6.86 0.44 -8.84
C TYR A 89 5.87 -0.08 -9.88
N SER A 90 6.30 -0.32 -11.13
CA SER A 90 5.43 -0.92 -12.14
C SER A 90 4.98 -2.32 -11.73
N TYR A 91 5.87 -3.12 -11.13
CA TYR A 91 5.52 -4.44 -10.60
C TYR A 91 4.54 -4.36 -9.43
N LEU A 92 4.80 -3.48 -8.45
CA LEU A 92 3.90 -3.25 -7.31
C LEU A 92 2.52 -2.76 -7.76
N TYR A 93 2.49 -1.85 -8.74
CA TYR A 93 1.23 -1.33 -9.29
C TYR A 93 0.39 -2.44 -9.93
N HIS A 94 0.99 -3.25 -10.81
CA HIS A 94 0.28 -4.37 -11.44
C HIS A 94 -0.15 -5.43 -10.43
N HIS A 95 0.64 -5.68 -9.39
CA HIS A 95 0.25 -6.63 -8.35
C HIS A 95 -0.95 -6.13 -7.53
N ILE A 96 -0.98 -4.84 -7.18
CA ILE A 96 -2.11 -4.22 -6.49
C ILE A 96 -3.35 -4.22 -7.39
N GLU A 97 -3.19 -3.92 -8.67
CA GLU A 97 -4.28 -3.96 -9.66
C GLU A 97 -4.88 -5.35 -9.79
N GLN A 98 -4.05 -6.40 -9.89
CA GLN A 98 -4.52 -7.79 -9.90
C GLN A 98 -5.25 -8.17 -8.61
N GLN A 99 -4.73 -7.78 -7.44
CA GLN A 99 -5.41 -8.02 -6.17
C GLN A 99 -6.77 -7.30 -6.08
N ASN A 100 -6.87 -6.08 -6.61
CA ASN A 100 -8.14 -5.35 -6.65
C ASN A 100 -9.16 -6.04 -7.55
N LEU A 101 -8.74 -6.54 -8.71
CA LEU A 101 -9.60 -7.32 -9.61
C LEU A 101 -10.09 -8.61 -8.95
N GLU A 102 -9.20 -9.34 -8.26
CA GLU A 102 -9.59 -10.54 -7.49
C GLU A 102 -10.59 -10.20 -6.37
N ILE A 103 -10.41 -9.08 -5.68
CA ILE A 103 -11.36 -8.60 -4.66
C ILE A 103 -12.71 -8.23 -5.29
N GLU A 104 -12.72 -7.58 -6.44
CA GLU A 104 -13.94 -7.23 -7.17
C GLU A 104 -14.68 -8.49 -7.64
N ASP A 105 -13.98 -9.48 -8.20
CA ASP A 105 -14.57 -10.77 -8.57
C ASP A 105 -15.11 -11.53 -7.35
N LEU A 106 -14.41 -11.52 -6.22
CA LEU A 106 -14.90 -12.13 -4.98
C LEU A 106 -16.14 -11.42 -4.45
N LYS A 107 -16.21 -10.09 -4.55
CA LYS A 107 -17.41 -9.32 -4.18
C LYS A 107 -18.58 -9.64 -5.10
N ALA A 108 -18.35 -9.71 -6.41
CA ALA A 108 -19.37 -10.07 -7.39
C ALA A 108 -19.91 -11.50 -7.12
N ASN A 109 -19.01 -12.47 -6.90
CA ASN A 109 -19.39 -13.83 -6.54
C ASN A 109 -20.18 -13.91 -5.22
N LEU A 110 -19.78 -13.13 -4.21
CA LEU A 110 -20.48 -13.08 -2.92
C LEU A 110 -21.87 -12.45 -3.08
N SER A 111 -21.98 -11.37 -3.86
CA SER A 111 -23.26 -10.77 -4.25
C SER A 111 -24.16 -11.79 -4.94
N ASP A 112 -23.64 -12.51 -5.94
CA ASP A 112 -24.38 -13.55 -6.66
C ASP A 112 -24.85 -14.68 -5.73
N ILE A 113 -24.02 -15.10 -4.78
CA ILE A 113 -24.40 -16.10 -3.77
C ILE A 113 -25.51 -15.56 -2.86
N LEU A 114 -25.40 -14.30 -2.41
CA LEU A 114 -26.43 -13.66 -1.58
C LEU A 114 -27.76 -13.50 -2.33
N GLN A 115 -27.71 -13.15 -3.62
CA GLN A 115 -28.90 -13.00 -4.47
C GLN A 115 -29.56 -14.34 -4.81
N ARG A 116 -28.78 -15.37 -5.18
CA ARG A 116 -29.31 -16.71 -5.51
C ARG A 116 -29.92 -17.39 -4.29
N ASN A 117 -29.35 -17.17 -3.11
CA ASN A 117 -29.88 -17.64 -1.85
C ASN A 117 -30.87 -16.62 -1.26
N ASN A 118 -31.98 -16.35 -1.98
CA ASN A 118 -33.19 -15.61 -1.55
C ASN A 118 -33.81 -16.09 -0.20
N TYR A 119 -33.14 -16.97 0.54
CA TYR A 119 -33.48 -17.52 1.84
C TYR A 119 -32.76 -16.83 3.02
N TYR A 120 -31.82 -15.92 2.79
CA TYR A 120 -31.16 -15.22 3.88
C TYR A 120 -32.03 -14.10 4.43
N GLN A 121 -32.87 -14.46 5.41
CA GLN A 121 -32.95 -13.78 6.70
C GLN A 121 -32.60 -12.27 6.69
N GLU A 122 -33.46 -11.49 6.04
CA GLU A 122 -33.30 -10.04 5.86
C GLU A 122 -33.45 -9.30 7.19
N CYS A 123 -32.60 -8.31 7.39
CA CYS A 123 -32.59 -7.43 8.54
C CYS A 123 -32.70 -5.97 8.07
N GLU A 124 -33.50 -5.19 8.77
CA GLU A 124 -33.76 -3.78 8.44
C GLU A 124 -32.71 -2.89 9.11
N ILE A 125 -32.09 -2.01 8.33
CA ILE A 125 -31.13 -1.04 8.84
C ILE A 125 -31.89 0.21 9.25
N ILE A 126 -31.90 0.51 10.55
CA ILE A 126 -32.61 1.68 11.10
C ILE A 126 -31.71 2.91 11.13
N LEU A 127 -30.42 2.70 11.39
CA LEU A 127 -29.48 3.79 11.61
C LEU A 127 -28.10 3.41 11.10
N ALA A 128 -27.39 4.36 10.51
CA ALA A 128 -25.94 4.34 10.41
C ALA A 128 -25.35 5.60 11.04
N SER A 129 -24.24 5.47 11.75
CA SER A 129 -23.53 6.59 12.39
C SER A 129 -22.03 6.43 12.27
N TYR A 130 -21.33 7.55 12.14
CA TYR A 130 -19.87 7.58 12.14
C TYR A 130 -19.35 8.10 13.50
N ILE A 131 -18.67 7.24 14.25
CA ILE A 131 -18.18 7.51 15.61
C ILE A 131 -16.76 6.94 15.72
N ASP A 132 -15.82 7.68 16.31
CA ASP A 132 -14.43 7.23 16.55
C ASP A 132 -13.76 6.57 15.33
N ASN A 133 -13.91 7.20 14.17
CA ASN A 133 -13.38 6.73 12.89
C ASN A 133 -13.96 5.39 12.39
N ASN A 134 -15.06 4.91 12.97
CA ASN A 134 -15.76 3.69 12.58
C ASN A 134 -17.20 3.98 12.17
N ILE A 135 -17.73 3.18 11.25
CA ILE A 135 -19.15 3.20 10.90
C ILE A 135 -19.87 2.14 11.71
N TYR A 136 -20.90 2.57 12.42
CA TYR A 136 -21.82 1.72 13.15
C TYR A 136 -23.16 1.69 12.44
N ILE A 137 -23.83 0.55 12.49
CA ILE A 137 -25.22 0.41 12.06
C ILE A 137 -26.06 -0.18 13.19
N SER A 138 -27.29 0.30 13.32
CA SER A 138 -28.32 -0.29 14.16
C SER A 138 -29.33 -1.01 13.29
N ILE A 139 -29.64 -2.24 13.67
CA ILE A 139 -30.39 -3.17 12.84
C ILE A 139 -31.53 -3.76 13.65
N GLN A 140 -32.70 -3.83 13.04
CA GLN A 140 -33.83 -4.61 13.53
C GLN A 140 -33.87 -5.93 12.78
N SER A 141 -33.86 -7.01 13.54
CA SER A 141 -33.98 -8.35 12.98
C SER A 141 -35.07 -9.11 13.70
N LYS A 142 -35.86 -9.89 12.94
CA LYS A 142 -36.78 -10.89 13.50
C LYS A 142 -36.04 -12.11 14.05
N LEU A 143 -34.73 -12.16 13.88
CA LEU A 143 -33.89 -13.31 14.17
C LEU A 143 -33.08 -13.07 15.43
N THR A 144 -32.69 -14.19 16.04
CA THR A 144 -31.77 -14.15 17.18
C THR A 144 -30.34 -14.20 16.64
N LEU A 145 -29.76 -13.02 16.41
CA LEU A 145 -28.37 -12.86 16.04
C LEU A 145 -27.50 -12.88 17.31
N LYS A 146 -26.27 -13.36 17.18
CA LYS A 146 -25.27 -13.40 18.26
C LYS A 146 -24.22 -12.31 18.05
N VAL A 147 -23.64 -11.83 19.16
CA VAL A 147 -22.41 -11.03 19.11
C VAL A 147 -21.34 -11.79 18.31
N ASN A 148 -20.55 -11.06 17.54
CA ASN A 148 -19.57 -11.55 16.55
C ASN A 148 -20.13 -12.15 15.25
N ASN A 149 -21.45 -12.23 15.07
CA ASN A 149 -22.01 -12.54 13.76
C ASN A 149 -21.68 -11.46 12.74
N LEU A 150 -21.50 -11.88 11.47
CA LEU A 150 -21.22 -10.99 10.35
C LEU A 150 -22.50 -10.75 9.55
N LEU A 151 -22.64 -9.51 9.09
CA LEU A 151 -23.73 -9.03 8.29
C LEU A 151 -23.16 -8.36 7.04
N GLY A 152 -23.70 -8.68 5.88
CA GLY A 152 -23.43 -7.98 4.63
C GLY A 152 -24.56 -6.99 4.38
N VAL A 153 -24.24 -5.72 4.21
CA VAL A 153 -25.21 -4.73 3.73
C VAL A 153 -25.18 -4.75 2.22
N VAL A 154 -26.34 -4.92 1.59
CA VAL A 154 -26.50 -4.93 0.13
C VAL A 154 -27.52 -3.91 -0.33
N ASP A 155 -27.35 -3.38 -1.54
CA ASP A 155 -28.37 -2.56 -2.20
C ASP A 155 -29.41 -3.46 -2.87
N ASN A 156 -30.68 -3.20 -2.63
CA ASN A 156 -31.81 -3.96 -3.14
C ASN A 156 -32.00 -3.83 -4.66
N ARG A 157 -31.44 -2.78 -5.28
CA ARG A 157 -31.64 -2.50 -6.70
C ARG A 157 -30.75 -3.36 -7.58
N ASP A 158 -29.48 -3.51 -7.20
CA ASP A 158 -28.45 -4.21 -7.97
C ASP A 158 -27.80 -5.37 -7.20
N GLY A 159 -28.15 -5.54 -5.93
CA GLY A 159 -27.60 -6.53 -5.00
C GLY A 159 -26.13 -6.30 -4.63
N SER A 160 -25.58 -5.13 -4.96
CA SER A 160 -24.18 -4.80 -4.70
C SER A 160 -23.90 -4.77 -3.19
N LEU A 161 -22.74 -5.33 -2.80
CA LEU A 161 -22.30 -5.33 -1.41
C LEU A 161 -21.76 -3.96 -1.01
N MET A 162 -22.49 -3.29 -0.13
CA MET A 162 -22.16 -1.96 0.40
C MET A 162 -21.22 -2.00 1.61
N GLY A 163 -21.09 -3.13 2.28
CA GLY A 163 -20.13 -3.30 3.38
C GLY A 163 -20.40 -4.52 4.24
N ILE A 164 -19.37 -4.93 5.00
CA ILE A 164 -19.46 -6.04 5.96
C ILE A 164 -19.36 -5.48 7.38
N PHE A 165 -20.30 -5.87 8.23
CA PHE A 165 -20.47 -5.42 9.60
C PHE A 165 -20.46 -6.59 10.56
N ARG A 166 -19.90 -6.38 11.75
CA ARG A 166 -19.88 -7.36 12.84
C ARG A 166 -20.71 -6.88 14.00
N ILE A 167 -21.62 -7.72 14.48
CA ILE A 167 -22.46 -7.40 15.64
C ILE A 167 -21.57 -7.31 16.89
N THR A 168 -21.61 -6.17 17.57
CA THR A 168 -20.85 -5.91 18.80
C THR A 168 -21.73 -6.06 20.02
N GLU A 169 -22.98 -5.61 19.96
CA GLU A 169 -23.90 -5.63 21.08
C GLU A 169 -25.36 -5.77 20.65
N ARG A 170 -26.21 -6.22 21.60
CA ARG A 170 -27.66 -6.25 21.47
C ARG A 170 -28.26 -5.42 22.60
N ARG A 171 -29.06 -4.40 22.28
CA ARG A 171 -29.73 -3.54 23.26
C ARG A 171 -31.13 -3.18 22.77
N ASN A 172 -32.12 -3.22 23.67
CA ASN A 172 -33.51 -2.80 23.38
C ASN A 172 -34.08 -3.39 22.08
N ASN A 173 -33.87 -4.68 21.85
CA ASN A 173 -34.29 -5.40 20.63
C ASN A 173 -33.63 -4.95 19.31
N HIS A 174 -32.58 -4.15 19.40
CA HIS A 174 -31.73 -3.75 18.28
C HIS A 174 -30.37 -4.41 18.37
N TYR A 175 -29.79 -4.70 17.21
CA TYR A 175 -28.42 -5.17 17.08
C TYR A 175 -27.56 -4.01 16.58
N TYR A 176 -26.46 -3.75 17.28
CA TYR A 176 -25.48 -2.77 16.86
C TYR A 176 -24.30 -3.52 16.26
N ALA A 177 -23.90 -3.07 15.07
CA ALA A 177 -22.80 -3.69 14.35
C ALA A 177 -21.81 -2.63 13.88
N VAL A 178 -20.52 -2.96 13.94
CA VAL A 178 -19.42 -2.11 13.49
C VAL A 178 -18.91 -2.59 12.15
N ALA A 179 -18.57 -1.66 11.25
CA ALA A 179 -17.99 -2.01 9.96
C ALA A 179 -16.64 -2.68 10.15
N THR A 180 -16.44 -3.82 9.48
CA THR A 180 -15.19 -4.58 9.53
C THR A 180 -14.44 -4.57 8.21
N ALA A 181 -15.14 -4.51 7.07
CA ALA A 181 -14.50 -4.56 5.76
C ALA A 181 -15.41 -4.03 4.64
N GLY A 182 -14.78 -3.61 3.55
CA GLY A 182 -15.43 -3.47 2.25
C GLY A 182 -16.55 -2.43 2.16
N ILE A 183 -16.51 -1.36 2.96
CA ILE A 183 -17.52 -0.30 2.90
C ILE A 183 -17.40 0.43 1.56
N GLU A 184 -18.51 0.55 0.85
CA GLU A 184 -18.59 1.28 -0.40
C GLU A 184 -18.27 2.79 -0.16
N PRO A 185 -17.35 3.39 -0.95
CA PRO A 185 -16.85 4.74 -0.70
C PRO A 185 -17.91 5.85 -0.71
N VAL A 186 -18.89 5.79 -1.60
CA VAL A 186 -19.95 6.82 -1.72
C VAL A 186 -20.84 6.78 -0.49
N TRP A 187 -21.26 5.60 -0.05
CA TRP A 187 -22.07 5.39 1.15
C TRP A 187 -21.31 5.78 2.41
N LYS A 188 -20.02 5.42 2.51
CA LYS A 188 -19.13 5.89 3.58
C LYS A 188 -19.07 7.42 3.61
N GLY A 189 -18.83 8.05 2.46
CA GLY A 189 -18.77 9.51 2.34
C GLY A 189 -20.07 10.17 2.82
N TYR A 190 -21.22 9.62 2.44
CA TYR A 190 -22.52 10.11 2.86
C TYR A 190 -22.74 10.01 4.38
N ILE A 191 -22.37 8.89 5.01
CA ILE A 191 -22.52 8.72 6.47
C ILE A 191 -21.56 9.66 7.23
N VAL A 192 -20.31 9.78 6.75
CA VAL A 192 -19.30 10.66 7.37
C VAL A 192 -19.73 12.12 7.32
N GLN A 193 -20.31 12.57 6.19
CA GLN A 193 -20.78 13.95 6.04
C GLN A 193 -21.94 14.28 6.97
N ASN A 194 -22.87 13.34 7.17
CA ASN A 194 -24.08 13.58 7.96
C ASN A 194 -23.93 13.19 9.44
N SER A 195 -22.84 12.51 9.80
CA SER A 195 -22.56 11.88 11.11
C SER A 195 -23.56 10.80 11.56
N GLN A 196 -24.83 10.95 11.20
CA GLN A 196 -25.93 10.05 11.51
C GLN A 196 -26.99 10.08 10.39
N VAL A 197 -27.42 8.89 9.95
CA VAL A 197 -28.37 8.71 8.84
C VAL A 197 -29.40 7.65 9.24
N THR A 198 -30.67 7.91 8.98
CA THR A 198 -31.81 7.04 9.34
C THR A 198 -32.59 6.48 8.16
N MET A 199 -32.39 7.00 6.94
CA MET A 199 -33.12 6.55 5.75
C MET A 199 -32.22 5.73 4.82
N PHE A 200 -32.55 4.45 4.66
CA PHE A 200 -31.90 3.54 3.72
C PHE A 200 -32.94 2.77 2.89
N PRO A 201 -33.77 3.43 2.07
CA PRO A 201 -34.91 2.79 1.42
C PRO A 201 -34.53 1.63 0.51
N ASN A 202 -33.28 1.61 0.03
CA ASN A 202 -32.77 0.59 -0.88
C ASN A 202 -31.69 -0.29 -0.25
N LEU A 203 -31.40 -0.22 1.05
CA LEU A 203 -30.38 -1.10 1.66
C LEU A 203 -31.00 -2.11 2.60
N LYS A 204 -30.48 -3.33 2.59
CA LYS A 204 -30.82 -4.36 3.57
C LYS A 204 -29.56 -5.00 4.14
N ALA A 205 -29.63 -5.42 5.39
CA ALA A 205 -28.58 -6.21 6.02
C ALA A 205 -28.94 -7.70 5.93
N ILE A 206 -27.97 -8.51 5.52
CA ILE A 206 -28.11 -9.96 5.33
C ILE A 206 -27.14 -10.67 6.26
N TYR A 207 -27.60 -11.71 6.95
CA TYR A 207 -26.71 -12.55 7.76
C TYR A 207 -25.73 -13.34 6.89
N LEU A 208 -24.44 -13.19 7.18
CA LEU A 208 -23.37 -13.97 6.55
C LEU A 208 -23.00 -15.13 7.47
N PRO A 209 -23.31 -16.39 7.09
CA PRO A 209 -22.89 -17.54 7.88
C PRO A 209 -21.36 -17.56 7.93
N GLN A 210 -20.78 -17.45 9.13
CA GLN A 210 -19.39 -17.82 9.32
C GLN A 210 -19.32 -19.31 9.02
N GLY A 211 -18.54 -19.69 8.01
CA GLY A 211 -18.23 -21.09 7.77
C GLY A 211 -17.67 -21.65 9.06
N GLU A 212 -18.44 -22.48 9.76
CA GLU A 212 -17.89 -23.30 10.82
C GLU A 212 -16.75 -24.08 10.17
N ASN A 213 -15.51 -23.84 10.59
CA ASN A 213 -14.36 -24.60 10.15
C ASN A 213 -14.75 -26.09 10.15
N HIS A 214 -14.77 -26.70 8.97
CA HIS A 214 -14.94 -28.14 8.75
C HIS A 214 -13.78 -28.98 9.32
N GLU A 215 -13.14 -28.53 10.40
CA GLU A 215 -12.07 -29.25 11.10
C GLU A 215 -12.57 -30.25 12.15
N ARG A 216 -13.89 -30.39 12.36
CA ARG A 216 -14.43 -31.39 13.32
C ARG A 216 -14.86 -32.73 12.74
N THR A 217 -14.83 -32.94 11.42
CA THR A 217 -15.26 -34.22 10.80
C THR A 217 -14.11 -35.20 10.47
N ARG A 218 -12.92 -35.00 11.04
CA ARG A 218 -11.82 -35.99 10.95
C ARG A 218 -11.38 -36.59 12.28
N ALA A 219 -12.09 -36.27 13.37
CA ALA A 219 -11.82 -36.83 14.70
C ALA A 219 -13.00 -37.66 15.25
N VAL A 220 -13.84 -38.24 14.38
CA VAL A 220 -14.81 -39.29 14.78
C VAL A 220 -14.97 -40.24 13.59
N ASN A 221 -13.99 -41.13 13.45
CA ASN A 221 -13.97 -42.41 12.73
C ASN A 221 -12.47 -42.76 12.72
N ARG A 222 -11.93 -43.32 13.80
CA ARG A 222 -11.89 -44.77 14.02
C ARG A 222 -11.59 -45.53 12.73
#